data_AF-A0A535C029-F1
#
_entry.id   AF-A0A535C029-F1
#
_cell.length_a   1.000
_cell.length_b   1.000
_cell.length_c   1.000
_cell.angle_alpha   90.00
_cell.angle_beta   90.00
_cell.angle_gamma   90.00
#
_symmetry.space_group_name_H-M   'P 1'
#
loop_
_entity.id
_entity.type
_entity.pdbx_description
1 polymer ?
#
loop_
_entity_poly.entity_id
_entity_poly.type
_entity_poly.pdbx_seq_one_letter_code
_entity_poly.pdbx_strand_id
1 'polypeptide(L)'
;MGALVIFTLGMSALSAFNNWVPDLFHPWLGIALTYSGVTAYRFLYEDREKRKVTALFGQYLKPEIVAQLAKTRGGVDDILRGGERRDVTLMFVDIRGFTSMSESMAAGDVTELVQMYLDHLSGVIFTWDGTIDKYVGDEIMAFWNAPRLQDNHALLAIRCAYDLINRAPELQQKLLAKGLPPIRWGIGINSGPAVVGMMGSRSRLQYTALGDTVNTAARFCAHAPAFHVLIGQTTYEMCRDYIAVDLVPGVQLKGKSAETFRIYEVTAIREAPDAPWVQFPTQMAAQAHHTFTTQYTQQTVIAAGNSGSSDILVGEAAEEILARRPQSPN
;
A
#
# COMPACT_ATOMS: atom_id res chain seq x y z
N MET A 1 -44.56 -6.76 19.35
CA MET A 1 -45.80 -7.26 18.69
C MET A 1 -46.84 -7.75 19.69
N GLY A 2 -46.52 -8.64 20.64
CA GLY A 2 -47.51 -9.20 21.60
C GLY A 2 -48.28 -8.19 22.44
N ALA A 3 -47.62 -7.21 23.06
CA ALA A 3 -48.28 -6.20 23.90
C ALA A 3 -49.25 -5.28 23.12
N LEU A 4 -48.98 -5.05 21.84
CA LEU A 4 -49.78 -4.19 20.96
C LEU A 4 -51.09 -4.84 20.56
N VAL A 5 -51.03 -6.14 20.25
CA VAL A 5 -52.21 -6.96 19.95
C VAL A 5 -53.09 -7.11 21.19
N ILE A 6 -52.49 -7.26 22.37
CA ILE A 6 -53.23 -7.31 23.64
C ILE A 6 -53.89 -5.96 23.96
N PHE A 7 -53.20 -4.84 23.72
CA PHE A 7 -53.74 -3.50 23.92
C PHE A 7 -54.91 -3.19 22.96
N THR A 8 -54.78 -3.51 21.67
CA THR A 8 -55.89 -3.32 20.71
C THR A 8 -57.07 -4.23 21.02
N LEU A 9 -56.83 -5.52 21.30
CA LEU A 9 -57.90 -6.45 21.68
C LEU A 9 -58.60 -6.04 22.98
N GLY A 10 -57.84 -5.56 23.97
CA GLY A 10 -58.39 -5.06 25.24
C GLY A 10 -59.24 -3.81 25.05
N MET A 11 -58.79 -2.84 24.25
CA MET A 11 -59.54 -1.63 23.94
C MET A 11 -60.79 -1.91 23.10
N SER A 12 -60.70 -2.83 22.12
CA SER A 12 -61.86 -3.29 21.33
C SER A 12 -62.88 -4.06 22.16
N ALA A 13 -62.45 -4.88 23.13
CA ALA A 13 -63.35 -5.57 24.05
C ALA A 13 -64.06 -4.57 24.98
N LEU A 14 -63.33 -3.59 25.53
CA LEU A 14 -63.89 -2.55 26.41
C LEU A 14 -64.91 -1.65 25.69
N SER A 15 -64.68 -1.38 24.40
CA SER A 15 -65.59 -0.64 23.51
C SER A 15 -66.96 -1.30 23.37
N ALA A 16 -66.99 -2.64 23.22
CA ALA A 16 -68.22 -3.40 23.03
C ALA A 16 -69.16 -3.39 24.26
N PHE A 17 -68.61 -3.15 25.46
CA PHE A 17 -69.40 -3.10 26.70
C PHE A 17 -69.93 -1.69 27.04
N ASN A 18 -69.30 -0.61 26.55
CA ASN A 18 -69.58 0.76 26.99
C ASN A 18 -70.07 1.73 25.89
N ASN A 19 -70.38 1.25 24.68
CA ASN A 19 -70.77 2.09 23.52
C ASN A 19 -69.78 3.22 23.17
N TRP A 20 -68.52 3.12 23.61
CA TRP A 20 -67.48 4.10 23.34
C TRP A 20 -66.62 3.62 22.17
N VAL A 21 -66.35 4.45 21.17
CA VAL A 21 -65.46 4.11 20.05
C VAL A 21 -64.02 4.51 20.43
N PRO A 22 -63.15 3.56 20.78
CA PRO A 22 -61.77 3.88 21.13
C PRO A 22 -61.03 4.35 19.89
N ASP A 23 -60.28 5.42 20.06
CA ASP A 23 -59.42 5.95 19.01
C ASP A 23 -58.19 5.06 18.84
N LEU A 24 -58.33 4.03 18.01
CA LEU A 24 -57.25 3.13 17.67
C LEU A 24 -56.32 3.74 16.61
N PHE A 25 -56.71 4.80 15.92
CA PHE A 25 -55.94 5.33 14.79
C PHE A 25 -54.68 6.07 15.25
N HIS A 26 -54.79 6.96 16.24
CA HIS A 26 -53.68 7.82 16.67
C HIS A 26 -52.48 7.04 17.26
N PRO A 27 -52.65 5.99 18.09
CA PRO A 27 -51.54 5.20 18.60
C PRO A 27 -50.75 4.48 17.49
N TRP A 28 -51.44 3.88 16.51
CA TRP A 28 -50.80 3.20 15.39
C TRP A 28 -50.07 4.18 14.47
N LEU A 29 -50.65 5.36 14.22
CA LEU A 29 -50.01 6.42 13.46
C LEU A 29 -48.72 6.91 14.14
N GLY A 30 -48.75 7.10 15.46
CA GLY A 30 -47.56 7.48 16.24
C GLY A 30 -46.44 6.45 16.17
N ILE A 31 -46.77 5.16 16.25
CA ILE A 31 -45.79 4.06 16.12
C ILE A 31 -45.22 4.00 14.69
N ALA A 32 -46.07 4.12 13.67
CA ALA A 32 -45.61 4.10 12.28
C ALA A 32 -44.67 5.29 11.98
N LEU A 33 -45.01 6.49 12.47
CA LEU A 33 -44.19 7.69 12.29
C LEU A 33 -42.87 7.59 13.06
N THR A 34 -42.89 7.12 14.31
CA THR A 34 -41.66 6.94 15.10
C THR A 34 -40.78 5.84 14.50
N TYR A 35 -41.33 4.70 14.11
CA TYR A 35 -40.57 3.63 13.45
C TYR A 35 -39.96 4.09 12.12
N SER A 36 -40.74 4.77 11.28
CA SER A 36 -40.27 5.30 9.99
C SER A 36 -39.21 6.38 10.22
N GLY A 37 -39.42 7.28 11.18
CA GLY A 37 -38.45 8.31 11.56
C GLY A 37 -37.14 7.72 12.09
N VAL A 38 -37.20 6.72 12.97
CA VAL A 38 -36.02 6.00 13.49
C VAL A 38 -35.30 5.26 12.38
N THR A 39 -36.02 4.60 11.48
CA THR A 39 -35.43 3.86 10.36
C THR A 39 -34.77 4.80 9.36
N ALA A 40 -35.45 5.89 8.97
CA ALA A 40 -34.90 6.92 8.11
C ALA A 40 -33.67 7.60 8.74
N TYR A 41 -33.74 7.90 10.04
CA TYR A 41 -32.61 8.45 10.79
C TYR A 41 -31.41 7.49 10.78
N ARG A 42 -31.63 6.20 11.07
CA ARG A 42 -30.57 5.18 11.02
C ARG A 42 -29.95 5.06 9.63
N PHE A 43 -30.78 5.00 8.59
CA PHE A 43 -30.32 4.88 7.21
C PHE A 43 -29.46 6.09 6.80
N LEU A 44 -29.90 7.31 7.11
CA LEU A 44 -29.15 8.53 6.81
C LEU A 44 -27.87 8.68 7.65
N TYR A 45 -27.85 8.14 8.87
CA TYR A 45 -26.69 8.22 9.76
C TYR A 45 -25.61 7.20 9.40
N GLU A 46 -25.98 5.94 9.13
CA GLU A 46 -25.05 4.87 8.75
C GLU A 46 -24.29 5.18 7.44
N ASP A 47 -24.97 5.77 6.46
CA ASP A 47 -24.35 6.18 5.21
C ASP A 47 -23.31 7.30 5.40
N ARG A 48 -23.54 8.21 6.35
CA ARG A 48 -22.60 9.30 6.65
C ARG A 48 -21.34 8.77 7.32
N GLU A 49 -21.47 7.86 8.28
CA GLU A 49 -20.30 7.26 8.94
C GLU A 49 -19.43 6.45 7.97
N LYS A 50 -20.05 5.60 7.15
CA LYS A 50 -19.33 4.85 6.10
C LYS A 50 -18.56 5.77 5.16
N ARG A 51 -19.20 6.84 4.68
CA ARG A 51 -18.55 7.82 3.79
C ARG A 51 -17.37 8.52 4.47
N LYS A 52 -17.45 8.83 5.77
CA LYS A 52 -16.34 9.41 6.53
C LYS A 52 -15.16 8.45 6.63
N VAL A 53 -15.40 7.18 6.96
CA VAL A 53 -14.34 6.15 7.07
C VAL A 53 -13.66 5.95 5.72
N THR A 54 -14.44 5.83 4.65
CA THR A 54 -13.91 5.69 3.28
C THR A 54 -13.12 6.91 2.84
N ALA A 55 -13.58 8.12 3.15
CA ALA A 55 -12.85 9.34 2.83
C ALA A 55 -11.50 9.44 3.58
N LEU A 56 -11.41 8.88 4.79
CA LEU A 56 -10.21 8.97 5.62
C LEU A 56 -9.21 7.84 5.39
N PHE A 57 -9.69 6.61 5.14
CA PHE A 57 -8.84 5.42 5.05
C PHE A 57 -8.80 4.77 3.66
N GLY A 58 -9.64 5.21 2.72
CA GLY A 58 -9.76 4.62 1.38
C GLY A 58 -8.47 4.63 0.57
N GLN A 59 -7.58 5.59 0.83
CA GLN A 59 -6.27 5.68 0.17
C GLN A 59 -5.16 4.88 0.85
N TYR A 60 -5.38 4.39 2.08
CA TYR A 60 -4.37 3.72 2.91
C TYR A 60 -4.63 2.22 3.09
N LEU A 61 -5.86 1.77 2.87
CA LEU A 61 -6.33 0.42 3.20
C LEU A 61 -7.13 -0.19 2.04
N LYS A 62 -7.14 -1.52 1.98
CA LYS A 62 -8.09 -2.27 1.13
C LYS A 62 -9.54 -1.83 1.40
N PRO A 63 -10.41 -1.77 0.37
CA PRO A 63 -11.82 -1.42 0.52
C PRO A 63 -12.56 -2.27 1.57
N GLU A 64 -12.19 -3.54 1.70
CA GLU A 64 -12.77 -4.47 2.67
C GLU A 64 -12.45 -4.08 4.12
N ILE A 65 -11.22 -3.63 4.38
CA ILE A 65 -10.77 -3.19 5.70
C ILE A 65 -11.46 -1.87 6.08
N VAL A 66 -11.59 -0.95 5.12
CA VAL A 66 -12.36 0.28 5.28
C VAL A 66 -13.82 -0.03 5.64
N ALA A 67 -14.44 -0.98 4.94
CA ALA A 67 -15.82 -1.40 5.22
C ALA A 67 -15.97 -2.07 6.59
N GLN A 68 -14.96 -2.80 7.07
CA GLN A 68 -14.93 -3.36 8.41
C GLN A 68 -14.77 -2.29 9.48
N LEU A 69 -13.86 -1.33 9.30
CA LEU A 69 -13.68 -0.19 10.21
C LEU A 69 -14.95 0.64 10.33
N ALA A 70 -15.68 0.80 9.23
CA ALA A 70 -16.97 1.50 9.22
C ALA A 70 -18.09 0.79 10.00
N LYS A 71 -17.91 -0.49 10.34
CA LYS A 71 -18.88 -1.28 11.12
C LYS A 71 -18.54 -1.37 12.61
N THR A 72 -17.31 -1.04 13.02
CA THR A 72 -16.88 -1.10 14.43
C THR A 72 -17.46 0.06 15.23
N ARG A 73 -18.20 -0.26 16.31
CA ARG A 73 -18.73 0.74 17.26
C ARG A 73 -17.57 1.41 18.03
N GLY A 74 -17.55 2.74 18.04
CA GLY A 74 -16.45 3.58 18.55
C GLY A 74 -16.06 4.67 17.53
N GLY A 75 -16.29 4.35 16.24
CA GLY A 75 -16.24 5.33 15.18
C GLY A 75 -14.83 5.80 14.86
N VAL A 76 -14.68 6.30 13.65
CA VAL A 76 -13.53 7.06 13.17
C VAL A 76 -13.01 8.06 14.22
N ASP A 77 -13.89 8.63 15.05
CA ASP A 77 -13.57 9.60 16.09
C ASP A 77 -12.67 9.07 17.22
N ASP A 78 -12.65 7.76 17.52
CA ASP A 78 -11.67 7.16 18.44
C ASP A 78 -10.31 6.95 17.75
N ILE A 79 -10.30 6.60 16.46
CA ILE A 79 -9.07 6.52 15.65
C ILE A 79 -8.48 7.93 15.39
N LEU A 80 -9.34 8.95 15.33
CA LEU A 80 -8.97 10.37 15.20
C LEU A 80 -8.51 10.99 16.53
N ARG A 81 -8.92 10.45 17.69
CA ARG A 81 -8.59 11.00 19.01
C ARG A 81 -7.25 10.46 19.52
N GLY A 82 -6.19 11.09 19.04
CA GLY A 82 -4.83 10.88 19.56
C GLY A 82 -4.17 9.62 19.02
N GLY A 83 -2.83 9.64 18.97
CA GLY A 83 -2.07 8.47 18.58
C GLY A 83 -2.07 7.42 19.68
N GLU A 84 -2.29 6.16 19.31
CA GLU A 84 -2.17 5.01 20.20
C GLU A 84 -0.73 4.50 20.15
N ARG A 85 -0.11 4.25 21.31
CA ARG A 85 1.17 3.53 21.35
C ARG A 85 0.92 2.05 21.14
N ARG A 86 1.49 1.51 20.08
CA ARG A 86 1.25 0.15 19.61
C ARG A 86 2.49 -0.48 19.03
N ASP A 87 2.67 -1.78 19.25
CA ASP A 87 3.70 -2.54 18.56
C ASP A 87 3.27 -2.79 17.12
N VAL A 88 4.10 -2.35 16.18
CA VAL A 88 3.85 -2.44 14.75
C VAL A 88 5.07 -2.99 14.04
N THR A 89 4.87 -3.54 12.84
CA THR A 89 5.97 -3.80 11.91
C THR A 89 5.91 -2.78 10.80
N LEU A 90 6.99 -2.03 10.60
CA LEU A 90 7.14 -1.09 9.50
C LEU A 90 7.94 -1.74 8.37
N MET A 91 7.57 -1.45 7.13
CA MET A 91 8.33 -1.78 5.92
C MET A 91 8.57 -0.51 5.12
N PHE A 92 9.81 -0.37 4.65
CA PHE A 92 10.20 0.60 3.64
C PHE A 92 10.70 -0.15 2.41
N VAL A 93 10.31 0.32 1.22
CA VAL A 93 10.75 -0.22 -0.07
C VAL A 93 11.16 0.93 -0.97
N ASP A 94 12.37 0.88 -1.52
CA ASP A 94 12.99 2.02 -2.22
C ASP A 94 13.82 1.55 -3.43
N ILE A 95 13.74 2.27 -4.56
CA ILE A 95 14.41 1.87 -5.81
C ILE A 95 15.90 2.21 -5.72
N ARG A 96 16.75 1.24 -6.08
CA ARG A 96 18.21 1.42 -6.04
C ARG A 96 18.69 2.15 -7.28
N GLY A 97 19.23 3.34 -7.08
CA GLY A 97 19.79 4.18 -8.14
C GLY A 97 18.76 5.06 -8.85
N PHE A 98 17.58 5.26 -8.25
CA PHE A 98 16.50 6.03 -8.86
C PHE A 98 16.89 7.45 -9.23
N THR A 99 17.54 8.18 -8.32
CA THR A 99 17.94 9.58 -8.56
C THR A 99 18.74 9.71 -9.86
N SER A 100 19.84 8.96 -10.00
CA SER A 100 20.68 8.99 -11.19
C SER A 100 19.96 8.52 -12.45
N MET A 101 19.07 7.52 -12.32
CA MET A 101 18.27 7.03 -13.44
C MET A 101 17.31 8.12 -13.93
N SER A 102 16.57 8.76 -13.02
CA SER A 102 15.55 9.77 -13.32
C SER A 102 16.10 11.02 -14.01
N GLU A 103 17.35 11.40 -13.72
CA GLU A 103 18.04 12.54 -14.36
C GLU A 103 18.26 12.33 -15.86
N SER A 104 18.30 11.08 -16.32
CA SER A 104 18.53 10.72 -17.72
C SER A 104 17.26 10.41 -18.51
N MET A 105 16.09 10.46 -17.85
CA MET A 105 14.80 10.07 -18.42
C MET A 105 13.95 11.29 -18.75
N ALA A 106 13.05 11.14 -19.74
CA ALA A 106 12.01 12.14 -19.96
C ALA A 106 11.04 12.17 -18.77
N ALA A 107 10.53 13.36 -18.41
CA ALA A 107 9.65 13.51 -17.24
C ALA A 107 8.38 12.65 -17.30
N GLY A 108 7.84 12.42 -18.51
CA GLY A 108 6.70 11.52 -18.73
C GLY A 108 7.05 10.07 -18.35
N ASP A 109 8.20 9.58 -18.83
CA ASP A 109 8.68 8.22 -18.59
C ASP A 109 8.99 7.98 -17.11
N VAL A 110 9.58 8.98 -16.42
CA VAL A 110 9.81 8.91 -14.97
C VAL A 110 8.48 8.73 -14.23
N THR A 111 7.48 9.53 -14.59
CA THR A 111 6.17 9.49 -13.93
C THR A 111 5.45 8.17 -14.19
N GLU A 112 5.48 7.67 -15.43
CA GLU A 112 4.87 6.38 -15.79
C GLU A 112 5.56 5.21 -15.08
N LEU A 113 6.90 5.21 -15.01
CA LEU A 113 7.67 4.19 -14.30
C LEU A 113 7.32 4.17 -12.81
N VAL A 114 7.35 5.34 -12.15
CA VAL A 114 7.03 5.44 -10.72
C VAL A 114 5.61 4.99 -10.46
N GLN A 115 4.63 5.44 -11.27
CA GLN A 115 3.25 5.04 -11.11
C GLN A 115 3.07 3.51 -11.25
N MET A 116 3.66 2.90 -12.27
CA MET A 116 3.61 1.44 -12.46
C MET A 116 4.24 0.67 -11.31
N TYR A 117 5.37 1.15 -10.80
CA TYR A 117 6.06 0.57 -9.65
C TYR A 117 5.21 0.67 -8.38
N LEU A 118 4.70 1.86 -8.05
CA LEU A 118 3.86 2.10 -6.88
C LEU A 118 2.59 1.24 -6.95
N ASP A 119 1.87 1.24 -8.08
CA ASP A 119 0.65 0.46 -8.24
C ASP A 119 0.89 -1.05 -8.07
N HIS A 120 1.98 -1.57 -8.66
CA HIS A 120 2.29 -2.99 -8.59
C HIS A 120 2.61 -3.43 -7.16
N LEU A 121 3.51 -2.72 -6.47
CA LEU A 121 3.95 -3.07 -5.13
C LEU A 121 2.84 -2.82 -4.11
N SER A 122 2.09 -1.74 -4.24
CA SER A 122 0.94 -1.45 -3.38
C SER A 122 -0.10 -2.56 -3.44
N GLY A 123 -0.39 -3.12 -4.62
CA GLY A 123 -1.28 -4.27 -4.77
C GLY A 123 -0.81 -5.50 -3.98
N VAL A 124 0.51 -5.76 -3.95
CA VAL A 124 1.10 -6.86 -3.16
C VAL A 124 1.01 -6.57 -1.66
N ILE A 125 1.37 -5.35 -1.23
CA ILE A 125 1.28 -4.94 0.18
C ILE A 125 -0.14 -5.10 0.71
N PHE A 126 -1.12 -4.64 -0.08
CA PHE A 126 -2.51 -4.84 0.25
C PHE A 126 -2.82 -6.33 0.39
N THR A 127 -2.42 -7.19 -0.54
CA THR A 127 -2.69 -8.64 -0.49
C THR A 127 -2.32 -9.25 0.87
N TRP A 128 -1.24 -8.78 1.48
CA TRP A 128 -0.74 -9.21 2.79
C TRP A 128 -1.27 -8.38 3.98
N ASP A 129 -2.38 -7.67 3.79
CA ASP A 129 -3.05 -6.83 4.78
C ASP A 129 -2.15 -5.77 5.42
N GLY A 130 -1.20 -5.25 4.63
CA GLY A 130 -0.43 -4.06 5.00
C GLY A 130 -1.23 -2.79 4.79
N THR A 131 -0.97 -1.80 5.65
CA THR A 131 -1.49 -0.44 5.56
C THR A 131 -0.43 0.43 4.92
N ILE A 132 -0.73 1.05 3.78
CA ILE A 132 0.19 2.00 3.16
C ILE A 132 0.04 3.34 3.88
N ASP A 133 1.14 3.86 4.41
CA ASP A 133 1.16 5.16 5.08
C ASP A 133 1.28 6.27 4.05
N LYS A 134 2.37 6.23 3.29
CA LYS A 134 2.71 7.26 2.31
C LYS A 134 3.70 6.77 1.26
N TYR A 135 3.77 7.55 0.18
CA TYR A 135 4.83 7.49 -0.81
C TYR A 135 5.74 8.71 -0.63
N VAL A 136 7.06 8.50 -0.71
CA VAL A 136 8.07 9.56 -0.64
C VAL A 136 8.97 9.45 -1.87
N GLY A 137 8.57 10.11 -2.96
CA GLY A 137 9.22 9.88 -4.26
C GLY A 137 8.93 8.46 -4.74
N ASP A 138 9.99 7.67 -4.91
CA ASP A 138 9.97 6.25 -5.25
C ASP A 138 9.96 5.32 -4.03
N GLU A 139 9.98 5.86 -2.81
CA GLU A 139 9.90 5.08 -1.59
C GLU A 139 8.44 4.79 -1.19
N ILE A 140 8.15 3.56 -0.80
CA ILE A 140 6.88 3.13 -0.20
C ILE A 140 7.10 2.89 1.29
N MET A 141 6.29 3.54 2.14
CA MET A 141 6.20 3.25 3.56
C MET A 141 4.88 2.53 3.85
N ALA A 142 4.97 1.34 4.45
CA ALA A 142 3.82 0.55 4.88
C ALA A 142 4.00 0.00 6.29
N PHE A 143 2.90 -0.36 6.94
CA PHE A 143 2.95 -0.96 8.27
C PHE A 143 1.84 -1.98 8.52
N TRP A 144 2.10 -2.87 9.47
CA TRP A 144 1.19 -3.89 9.96
C TRP A 144 0.91 -3.70 11.44
N ASN A 145 -0.15 -4.34 11.90
CA ASN A 145 -0.76 -4.23 13.22
C ASN A 145 -1.40 -2.88 13.51
N ALA A 146 -1.82 -2.13 12.49
CA ALA A 146 -2.71 -0.98 12.65
C ALA A 146 -3.40 -0.67 11.30
N PRO A 147 -4.67 -0.23 11.29
CA PRO A 147 -5.53 0.02 12.44
C PRO A 147 -6.08 -1.26 13.10
N ARG A 148 -6.06 -2.38 12.39
CA ARG A 148 -6.51 -3.69 12.89
C ARG A 148 -5.42 -4.44 13.64
N LEU A 149 -5.83 -5.26 14.61
CA LEU A 149 -4.95 -6.19 15.32
C LEU A 149 -4.57 -7.36 14.41
N GLN A 150 -3.27 -7.63 14.36
CA GLN A 150 -2.63 -8.68 13.59
C GLN A 150 -1.54 -9.31 14.47
N ASP A 151 -1.83 -10.45 15.10
CA ASP A 151 -0.89 -11.07 16.05
C ASP A 151 0.42 -11.51 15.38
N ASN A 152 0.37 -11.87 14.10
CA ASN A 152 1.50 -12.31 13.28
C ASN A 152 2.02 -11.22 12.34
N HIS A 153 1.89 -9.94 12.72
CA HIS A 153 2.21 -8.79 11.87
C HIS A 153 3.64 -8.80 11.30
N ALA A 154 4.64 -9.25 12.07
CA ALA A 154 6.02 -9.38 11.59
C ALA A 154 6.13 -10.43 10.46
N LEU A 155 5.49 -11.59 10.63
CA LEU A 155 5.49 -12.64 9.62
C LEU A 155 4.73 -12.23 8.34
N LEU A 156 3.61 -11.51 8.48
CA LEU A 156 2.88 -10.96 7.34
C LEU A 156 3.74 -10.00 6.51
N ALA A 157 4.48 -9.11 7.18
CA ALA A 157 5.41 -8.20 6.50
C ALA A 157 6.53 -8.96 5.76
N ILE A 158 7.09 -10.02 6.36
CA ILE A 158 8.14 -10.82 5.70
C ILE A 158 7.61 -11.59 4.51
N ARG A 159 6.42 -12.18 4.61
CA ARG A 159 5.76 -12.86 3.48
C ARG A 159 5.42 -11.88 2.35
N CYS A 160 4.98 -10.67 2.71
CA CYS A 160 4.84 -9.58 1.75
C CYS A 160 6.16 -9.26 1.06
N ALA A 161 7.26 -9.13 1.79
CA ALA A 161 8.57 -8.86 1.21
C ALA A 161 9.04 -9.96 0.25
N TYR A 162 8.77 -11.23 0.59
CA TYR A 162 8.99 -12.35 -0.31
C TYR A 162 8.22 -12.18 -1.62
N ASP A 163 6.91 -11.91 -1.55
CA ASP A 163 6.07 -11.74 -2.73
C ASP A 163 6.44 -10.51 -3.57
N LEU A 164 6.85 -9.41 -2.93
CA LEU A 164 7.34 -8.22 -3.61
C LEU A 164 8.52 -8.59 -4.51
N ILE A 165 9.50 -9.34 -3.99
CA ILE A 165 10.67 -9.79 -4.77
C ILE A 165 10.30 -10.89 -5.76
N ASN A 166 9.43 -11.83 -5.38
CA ASN A 166 9.01 -12.94 -6.24
C ASN A 166 8.31 -12.45 -7.51
N ARG A 167 7.54 -11.36 -7.41
CA ARG A 167 6.81 -10.76 -8.53
C ARG A 167 7.64 -9.73 -9.31
N ALA A 168 8.90 -9.50 -8.96
CA ALA A 168 9.76 -8.57 -9.69
C ALA A 168 9.82 -8.83 -11.21
N PRO A 169 9.91 -10.09 -11.70
CA PRO A 169 9.91 -10.34 -13.14
C PRO A 169 8.65 -9.84 -13.86
N GLU A 170 7.49 -9.87 -13.21
CA GLU A 170 6.23 -9.38 -13.79
C GLU A 170 6.27 -7.86 -14.03
N LEU A 171 6.77 -7.10 -13.05
CA LEU A 171 6.92 -5.65 -13.19
C LEU A 171 7.98 -5.32 -14.26
N GLN A 172 9.08 -6.05 -14.27
CA GLN A 172 10.16 -5.86 -15.22
C GLN A 172 9.69 -6.06 -16.67
N GLN A 173 8.86 -7.09 -16.91
CA GLN A 173 8.24 -7.33 -18.20
C GLN A 173 7.29 -6.19 -18.62
N LYS A 174 6.47 -5.68 -17.69
CA LYS A 174 5.56 -4.56 -17.96
C LYS A 174 6.32 -3.29 -18.32
N LEU A 175 7.41 -3.00 -17.61
CA LEU A 175 8.28 -1.84 -17.90
C LEU A 175 8.91 -1.96 -19.28
N LEU A 176 9.48 -3.13 -19.61
CA LEU A 176 10.07 -3.36 -20.93
C LEU A 176 9.03 -3.20 -22.05
N ALA A 177 7.81 -3.71 -21.87
CA ALA A 177 6.73 -3.57 -22.85
C ALA A 177 6.34 -2.11 -23.13
N LYS A 178 6.62 -1.21 -22.19
CA LYS A 178 6.43 0.24 -22.29
C LYS A 178 7.69 0.98 -22.79
N GLY A 179 8.79 0.27 -23.06
CA GLY A 179 10.07 0.88 -23.40
C GLY A 179 10.70 1.62 -22.21
N LEU A 180 10.37 1.22 -20.97
CA LEU A 180 10.91 1.80 -19.75
C LEU A 180 12.06 0.95 -19.20
N PRO A 181 13.05 1.57 -18.53
CA PRO A 181 14.20 0.85 -18.00
C PRO A 181 13.79 -0.11 -16.88
N PRO A 182 14.50 -1.23 -16.71
CA PRO A 182 14.30 -2.12 -15.58
C PRO A 182 14.71 -1.45 -14.26
N ILE A 183 14.05 -1.84 -13.17
CA ILE A 183 14.30 -1.31 -11.83
C ILE A 183 14.48 -2.43 -10.81
N ARG A 184 15.15 -2.08 -9.70
CA ARG A 184 15.43 -2.96 -8.58
C ARG A 184 15.29 -2.17 -7.29
N TRP A 185 14.86 -2.79 -6.21
CA TRP A 185 14.59 -2.10 -4.94
C TRP A 185 15.16 -2.89 -3.77
N GLY A 186 15.45 -2.22 -2.65
CA GLY A 186 15.76 -2.90 -1.39
C GLY A 186 14.62 -2.72 -0.39
N ILE A 187 14.56 -3.61 0.60
CA ILE A 187 13.48 -3.64 1.59
C ILE A 187 14.07 -3.60 3.00
N GLY A 188 13.56 -2.71 3.84
CA GLY A 188 13.89 -2.63 5.27
C GLY A 188 12.68 -2.85 6.14
N ILE A 189 12.77 -3.75 7.13
CA ILE A 189 11.64 -4.09 8.01
C ILE A 189 12.07 -4.04 9.47
N ASN A 190 11.33 -3.30 10.30
CA ASN A 190 11.57 -3.29 11.74
C ASN A 190 10.27 -3.37 12.53
N SER A 191 10.32 -4.07 13.67
CA SER A 191 9.18 -4.28 14.54
C SER A 191 9.46 -3.69 15.92
N GLY A 192 8.43 -3.10 16.54
CA GLY A 192 8.54 -2.51 17.85
C GLY A 192 7.49 -1.42 18.10
N PRO A 193 7.58 -0.72 19.25
CA PRO A 193 6.59 0.27 19.62
C PRO A 193 6.67 1.50 18.74
N ALA A 194 5.52 1.97 18.26
CA ALA A 194 5.35 3.26 17.61
C ALA A 194 4.05 3.91 18.07
N VAL A 195 3.92 5.21 17.85
CA VAL A 195 2.65 5.92 18.02
C VAL A 195 1.95 5.96 16.67
N VAL A 196 0.77 5.34 16.56
CA VAL A 196 -0.02 5.29 15.32
C VAL A 196 -1.29 6.11 15.47
N GLY A 197 -1.59 6.97 14.51
CA GLY A 197 -2.79 7.80 14.54
C GLY A 197 -2.84 8.83 13.42
N MET A 198 -3.87 9.68 13.44
CA MET A 198 -3.91 10.86 12.57
C MET A 198 -2.91 11.90 13.05
N MET A 199 -1.86 12.15 12.25
CA MET A 199 -0.81 13.13 12.52
C MET A 199 -0.74 14.15 11.38
N GLY A 200 -0.24 15.34 11.68
CA GLY A 200 -0.02 16.40 10.69
C GLY A 200 -0.54 17.75 11.14
N SER A 201 -0.62 18.69 10.20
CA SER A 201 -1.15 20.03 10.49
C SER A 201 -2.69 20.03 10.44
N ARG A 202 -3.32 21.08 10.96
CA ARG A 202 -4.79 21.23 10.92
C ARG A 202 -5.36 21.16 9.50
N SER A 203 -4.56 21.50 8.47
CA SER A 203 -4.97 21.48 7.07
C SER A 203 -4.59 20.19 6.33
N ARG A 204 -3.71 19.36 6.89
CA ARG A 204 -3.25 18.10 6.29
C ARG A 204 -2.98 17.06 7.38
N LEU A 205 -3.95 16.18 7.57
CA LEU A 205 -3.83 15.01 8.45
C LEU A 205 -3.57 13.76 7.62
N GLN A 206 -2.69 12.90 8.11
CA GLN A 206 -2.36 11.60 7.54
C GLN A 206 -2.37 10.54 8.65
N TYR A 207 -2.93 9.37 8.36
CA TYR A 207 -2.83 8.24 9.26
C TYR A 207 -1.44 7.62 9.13
N THR A 208 -0.62 7.73 10.17
CA THR A 208 0.82 7.42 10.08
C THR A 208 1.34 6.87 11.41
N ALA A 209 2.49 6.20 11.34
CA ALA A 209 3.25 5.74 12.50
C ALA A 209 4.45 6.68 12.77
N LEU A 210 4.69 6.99 14.04
CA LEU A 210 5.84 7.80 14.48
C LEU A 210 6.62 7.07 15.59
N GLY A 211 7.95 7.10 15.51
CA GLY A 211 8.82 6.57 16.56
C GLY A 211 10.19 6.11 16.05
N ASP A 212 11.07 5.75 16.97
CA ASP A 212 12.41 5.23 16.66
C ASP A 212 12.36 3.94 15.82
N THR A 213 11.30 3.13 16.01
CA THR A 213 11.05 1.92 15.20
C THR A 213 10.90 2.25 13.71
N VAL A 214 10.24 3.36 13.37
CA VAL A 214 10.03 3.84 12.00
C VAL A 214 11.36 4.25 11.37
N ASN A 215 12.13 5.08 12.08
CA ASN A 215 13.44 5.54 11.63
C ASN A 215 14.42 4.38 11.42
N THR A 216 14.33 3.35 12.26
CA THR A 216 15.16 2.15 12.15
C THR A 216 14.81 1.34 10.90
N ALA A 217 13.53 1.15 10.58
CA ALA A 217 13.10 0.46 9.36
C ALA A 217 13.59 1.20 8.09
N ALA A 218 13.45 2.53 8.06
CA ALA A 218 13.95 3.36 6.96
C ALA A 218 15.48 3.20 6.77
N ARG A 219 16.24 3.15 7.88
CA ARG A 219 17.69 2.90 7.84
C ARG A 219 18.03 1.52 7.30
N PHE A 220 17.30 0.48 7.69
CA PHE A 220 17.48 -0.86 7.13
C PHE A 220 17.22 -0.87 5.63
N CYS A 221 16.19 -0.15 5.16
CA CYS A 221 15.92 -0.02 3.74
C CYS A 221 17.09 0.65 3.04
N ALA A 222 17.56 1.81 3.52
CA ALA A 222 18.68 2.54 2.91
C ALA A 222 19.96 1.69 2.76
N HIS A 223 20.18 0.70 3.63
CA HIS A 223 21.32 -0.22 3.55
C HIS A 223 21.03 -1.55 2.85
N ALA A 224 19.76 -1.86 2.56
CA ALA A 224 19.37 -3.11 1.92
C ALA A 224 19.82 -3.14 0.45
N PRO A 225 20.66 -4.12 0.04
CA PRO A 225 20.99 -4.31 -1.36
C PRO A 225 19.76 -4.61 -2.23
N ALA A 226 19.93 -4.53 -3.54
CA ALA A 226 18.86 -4.76 -4.51
C ALA A 226 18.27 -6.18 -4.38
N PHE A 227 16.96 -6.26 -4.13
CA PHE A 227 16.18 -7.48 -3.89
C PHE A 227 16.53 -8.22 -2.60
N HIS A 228 17.18 -7.55 -1.64
CA HIS A 228 17.42 -8.10 -0.31
C HIS A 228 16.48 -7.45 0.72
N VAL A 229 16.22 -8.20 1.80
CA VAL A 229 15.38 -7.78 2.92
C VAL A 229 16.23 -7.72 4.17
N LEU A 230 16.38 -6.52 4.74
CA LEU A 230 17.08 -6.32 6.02
C LEU A 230 16.10 -6.13 7.17
N ILE A 231 16.37 -6.81 8.27
CA ILE A 231 15.54 -6.78 9.47
C ILE A 231 16.36 -6.58 10.75
N GLY A 232 15.69 -6.07 11.79
CA GLY A 232 16.26 -5.95 13.13
C GLY A 232 16.02 -7.18 14.00
N GLN A 233 16.72 -7.24 15.14
CA GLN A 233 16.59 -8.28 16.16
C GLN A 233 15.14 -8.55 16.56
N THR A 234 14.34 -7.51 16.85
CA THR A 234 12.96 -7.66 17.30
C THR A 234 12.10 -8.34 16.24
N THR A 235 12.21 -7.94 14.97
CA THR A 235 11.50 -8.60 13.86
C THR A 235 11.89 -10.07 13.76
N TYR A 236 13.19 -10.38 13.85
CA TYR A 236 13.67 -11.75 13.84
C TYR A 236 13.05 -12.58 14.97
N GLU A 237 13.08 -12.09 16.21
CA GLU A 237 12.51 -12.80 17.36
C GLU A 237 11.02 -13.12 17.20
N MET A 238 10.25 -12.19 16.62
CA MET A 238 8.81 -12.36 16.40
C MET A 238 8.45 -13.41 15.35
N CYS A 239 9.38 -13.78 14.46
CA CYS A 239 9.10 -14.73 13.37
C CYS A 239 10.22 -15.75 13.09
N ARG A 240 11.17 -15.93 14.01
CA ARG A 240 12.34 -16.83 13.86
C ARG A 240 12.00 -18.26 13.48
N ASP A 241 10.83 -18.74 13.89
CA ASP A 241 10.36 -20.09 13.57
C ASP A 241 9.88 -20.21 12.12
N TYR A 242 9.89 -19.14 11.32
CA TYR A 242 9.42 -19.11 9.95
C TYR A 242 10.45 -18.56 8.96
N ILE A 243 11.58 -18.03 9.46
CA ILE A 243 12.58 -17.35 8.64
C ILE A 243 13.99 -17.84 8.97
N ALA A 244 14.82 -17.99 7.95
CA ALA A 244 16.26 -18.17 8.08
C ALA A 244 16.94 -16.83 7.76
N VAL A 245 17.98 -16.51 8.52
CA VAL A 245 18.67 -15.23 8.40
C VAL A 245 20.18 -15.37 8.50
N ASP A 246 20.88 -14.48 7.81
CA ASP A 246 22.31 -14.26 7.98
C ASP A 246 22.56 -12.94 8.70
N LEU A 247 23.57 -12.91 9.58
CA LEU A 247 23.97 -11.68 10.26
C LEU A 247 24.73 -10.79 9.28
N VAL A 248 24.34 -9.52 9.17
CA VAL A 248 25.05 -8.54 8.34
C VAL A 248 26.12 -7.83 9.18
N PRO A 249 27.41 -8.12 8.98
CA PRO A 249 28.48 -7.50 9.76
C PRO A 249 28.72 -6.04 9.34
N GLY A 250 29.09 -5.19 10.30
CA GLY A 250 29.74 -3.90 10.02
C GLY A 250 28.84 -2.72 9.66
N VAL A 251 27.51 -2.85 9.70
CA VAL A 251 26.61 -1.69 9.50
C VAL A 251 26.52 -0.88 10.80
N GLN A 252 27.46 0.04 11.01
CA GLN A 252 27.33 1.06 12.05
C GLN A 252 26.31 2.12 11.61
N LEU A 253 25.12 2.08 12.19
CA LEU A 253 24.14 3.14 12.01
C LEU A 253 24.63 4.41 12.74
N LYS A 254 24.75 5.53 12.01
CA LYS A 254 25.08 6.84 12.62
C LYS A 254 24.17 7.13 13.83
N GLY A 255 24.78 7.39 14.98
CA GLY A 255 24.10 7.83 16.20
C GLY A 255 23.75 6.77 17.24
N LYS A 256 24.14 5.49 17.08
CA LYS A 256 24.02 4.44 18.13
C LYS A 256 25.27 3.55 18.13
N SER A 257 25.67 3.06 19.31
CA SER A 257 26.84 2.16 19.47
C SER A 257 26.64 0.85 18.69
N ALA A 258 27.72 0.33 18.10
CA ALA A 258 27.75 -0.90 17.31
C ALA A 258 27.29 -2.15 18.09
N GLU A 259 27.24 -2.08 19.42
CA GLU A 259 26.83 -3.19 20.29
C GLU A 259 25.31 -3.41 20.35
N THR A 260 24.47 -2.45 19.91
CA THR A 260 23.02 -2.49 20.18
C THR A 260 22.11 -2.78 18.98
N PHE A 261 22.63 -2.87 17.75
CA PHE A 261 21.80 -3.12 16.57
C PHE A 261 22.36 -4.24 15.69
N ARG A 262 21.87 -5.46 15.92
CA ARG A 262 22.06 -6.58 15.00
C ARG A 262 21.11 -6.43 13.83
N ILE A 263 21.67 -6.43 12.63
CA ILE A 263 20.93 -6.42 11.37
C ILE A 263 21.08 -7.78 10.74
N TYR A 264 19.96 -8.30 10.25
CA TYR A 264 19.86 -9.61 9.64
C TYR A 264 19.37 -9.46 8.21
N GLU A 265 19.93 -10.24 7.31
CA GLU A 265 19.40 -10.46 5.97
C GLU A 265 18.53 -11.71 5.99
N VAL A 266 17.32 -11.63 5.43
CA VAL A 266 16.44 -12.79 5.34
C VAL A 266 16.79 -13.62 4.11
N THR A 267 17.17 -14.87 4.33
CA THR A 267 17.69 -15.77 3.28
C THR A 267 16.67 -16.83 2.87
N ALA A 268 15.80 -17.26 3.78
CA ALA A 268 14.74 -18.22 3.46
C ALA A 268 13.50 -18.00 4.33
N ILE A 269 12.36 -18.50 3.85
CA ILE A 269 11.09 -18.53 4.56
C ILE A 269 10.49 -19.94 4.54
N ARG A 270 9.54 -20.21 5.41
CA ARG A 270 8.71 -21.42 5.38
C ARG A 270 7.28 -21.12 5.79
N GLU A 271 6.36 -21.96 5.31
CA GLU A 271 4.93 -21.77 5.58
C GLU A 271 4.57 -22.08 7.04
N ALA A 272 5.13 -23.17 7.57
CA ALA A 272 4.94 -23.65 8.93
C ALA A 272 6.29 -24.05 9.58
N PRO A 273 6.38 -24.15 10.92
CA PRO A 273 7.65 -24.48 11.61
C PRO A 273 8.26 -25.85 11.26
N ASP A 274 7.48 -26.74 10.66
CA ASP A 274 7.86 -28.08 10.19
C ASP A 274 7.96 -28.16 8.65
N ALA A 275 7.54 -27.12 7.94
CA ALA A 275 7.59 -27.06 6.48
C ALA A 275 9.04 -26.89 5.98
N PRO A 276 9.35 -27.35 4.75
CA PRO A 276 10.66 -27.15 4.15
C PRO A 276 10.94 -25.65 3.92
N TRP A 277 12.22 -25.29 4.01
CA TRP A 277 12.69 -23.94 3.72
C TRP A 277 12.62 -23.65 2.22
N VAL A 278 12.08 -22.47 1.90
CA VAL A 278 12.06 -21.88 0.57
C VAL A 278 12.99 -20.68 0.57
N GLN A 279 13.98 -20.69 -0.31
CA GLN A 279 14.94 -19.58 -0.43
C GLN A 279 14.23 -18.29 -0.87
N PHE A 280 14.69 -17.14 -0.36
CA PHE A 280 14.21 -15.86 -0.84
C PHE A 280 14.54 -15.72 -2.35
N PRO A 281 13.63 -15.19 -3.18
CA PRO A 281 13.77 -15.18 -4.64
C PRO A 281 14.72 -14.09 -5.13
N THR A 282 15.69 -13.70 -4.31
CA THR A 282 16.67 -12.64 -4.58
C THR A 282 17.49 -12.93 -5.84
N GLN A 283 18.02 -14.15 -5.98
CA GLN A 283 18.80 -14.53 -7.16
C GLN A 283 17.94 -14.55 -8.42
N MET A 284 16.71 -15.05 -8.33
CA MET A 284 15.76 -15.06 -9.44
C MET A 284 15.44 -13.63 -9.89
N ALA A 285 15.13 -12.73 -8.96
CA ALA A 285 14.86 -11.32 -9.27
C ALA A 285 16.08 -10.61 -9.87
N ALA A 286 17.28 -10.86 -9.33
CA ALA A 286 18.52 -10.30 -9.87
C ALA A 286 18.84 -10.79 -11.30
N GLN A 287 18.63 -12.09 -11.57
CA GLN A 287 18.79 -12.66 -12.91
C GLN A 287 17.77 -12.07 -13.88
N ALA A 288 16.49 -12.00 -13.48
CA ALA A 288 15.45 -11.37 -14.30
C ALA A 288 15.82 -9.92 -14.63
N HIS A 289 16.19 -9.11 -13.63
CA HIS A 289 16.63 -7.74 -13.84
C HIS A 289 17.78 -7.65 -14.85
N HIS A 290 18.80 -8.52 -14.74
CA HIS A 290 19.90 -8.55 -15.69
C HIS A 290 19.42 -8.84 -17.12
N THR A 291 18.58 -9.86 -17.30
CA THR A 291 17.99 -10.19 -18.61
C THR A 291 17.20 -9.02 -19.21
N PHE A 292 16.33 -8.40 -18.41
CA PHE A 292 15.53 -7.25 -18.87
C PHE A 292 16.39 -6.02 -19.15
N THR A 293 17.51 -5.84 -18.45
CA THR A 293 18.49 -4.78 -18.74
C THR A 293 19.12 -4.97 -20.11
N THR A 294 19.58 -6.18 -20.43
CA THR A 294 20.13 -6.47 -21.75
C THR A 294 19.10 -6.25 -22.86
N GLN A 295 17.87 -6.70 -22.66
CA GLN A 295 16.78 -6.51 -23.63
C GLN A 295 16.44 -5.03 -23.84
N TYR A 296 16.33 -4.27 -22.75
CA TYR A 296 16.08 -2.82 -22.81
C TYR A 296 17.19 -2.11 -23.57
N THR A 297 18.47 -2.38 -23.24
CA THR A 297 19.60 -1.78 -23.94
C THR A 297 19.59 -2.11 -25.44
N GLN A 298 19.28 -3.35 -25.81
CA GLN A 298 19.14 -3.73 -27.23
C GLN A 298 18.02 -2.95 -27.93
N GLN A 299 16.84 -2.82 -27.32
CA GLN A 299 15.72 -2.05 -27.87
C GLN A 299 16.09 -0.58 -28.06
N THR A 300 16.73 0.05 -27.06
CA THR A 300 17.13 1.45 -27.11
C THR A 300 18.20 1.70 -28.18
N VAL A 301 19.18 0.81 -28.33
CA VAL A 301 20.21 0.91 -29.37
C VAL A 301 19.60 0.77 -30.77
N ILE A 302 18.68 -0.18 -30.97
CA ILE A 302 17.99 -0.36 -32.26
C ILE A 302 17.12 0.86 -32.58
N ALA A 303 16.38 1.38 -31.60
CA ALA A 303 15.57 2.57 -31.76
C ALA A 303 16.40 3.79 -32.16
N ALA A 304 17.55 4.01 -31.49
CA ALA A 304 18.49 5.08 -31.82
C ALA A 304 19.13 4.92 -33.21
N GLY A 305 19.44 3.69 -33.62
CA GLY A 305 19.94 3.38 -34.96
C GLY A 305 18.92 3.68 -36.06
N ASN A 306 17.65 3.32 -35.84
CA ASN A 306 16.57 3.57 -36.80
C ASN A 306 16.22 5.07 -36.91
N SER A 307 16.24 5.82 -35.81
CA SER A 307 16.05 7.28 -35.87
C SER A 307 17.19 7.96 -36.62
N GLY A 308 18.43 7.54 -36.38
CA GLY A 308 19.60 8.05 -37.11
C GLY A 308 19.53 7.78 -38.62
N SER A 309 19.09 6.59 -39.04
CA SER A 309 18.89 6.28 -40.47
C SER A 309 17.75 7.08 -41.10
N SER A 310 16.66 7.34 -40.36
CA SER A 310 15.56 8.19 -40.84
C SER A 310 16.01 9.64 -41.04
N ASP A 311 16.79 10.20 -40.11
CA ASP A 311 17.28 11.57 -40.21
C ASP A 311 18.30 11.73 -41.36
N ILE A 312 19.13 10.71 -41.61
CA ILE A 312 20.04 10.68 -42.77
C ILE A 312 19.25 10.63 -44.09
N LEU A 313 18.23 9.77 -44.19
CA LEU A 313 17.39 9.67 -45.40
C LEU A 313 16.61 10.96 -45.67
N VAL A 314 16.11 11.64 -44.63
CA VAL A 314 15.44 12.94 -44.76
C VAL A 314 16.43 14.02 -45.17
N GLY A 315 17.65 14.03 -44.63
CA GLY A 315 18.71 14.95 -45.01
C GLY A 315 19.14 14.79 -46.47
N GLU A 316 19.36 13.56 -46.91
CA GLU A 316 19.77 13.24 -48.29
C GLU A 316 18.66 13.59 -49.30
N ALA A 317 17.39 13.30 -48.97
CA ALA A 317 16.24 13.71 -49.79
C ALA A 317 16.05 15.23 -49.85
N ALA A 318 16.33 15.96 -48.76
CA ALA A 318 16.28 17.41 -48.74
C ALA A 318 17.41 18.05 -49.57
N GLU A 319 18.62 17.48 -49.53
CA GLU A 319 19.75 17.91 -50.37
C GLU A 319 19.49 17.65 -51.85
N GLU A 320 18.89 16.52 -52.21
CA GLU A 320 18.56 16.21 -53.61
C GLU A 320 17.51 17.18 -54.20
N ILE A 321 16.56 17.63 -53.38
CA ILE A 321 15.56 18.64 -53.75
C ILE A 321 16.20 20.02 -53.91
N LEU A 322 17.18 20.37 -53.07
CA LEU A 322 17.94 21.63 -53.16
C LEU A 322 18.86 21.65 -54.39
N ALA A 323 19.47 20.51 -54.75
CA ALA A 323 20.34 20.37 -55.92
C ALA A 323 19.59 20.44 -57.27
N ARG A 324 18.27 20.16 -57.28
CA ARG A 324 17.42 20.23 -58.49
C ARG A 324 16.78 21.60 -58.75
N ARG A 325 17.08 22.63 -57.96
CA ARG A 325 16.61 23.99 -58.28
C ARG A 325 17.36 24.52 -59.51
N PRO A 326 16.67 24.82 -60.64
CA PRO A 326 17.33 25.43 -61.78
C PRO A 326 17.81 26.84 -61.40
N GLN A 327 19.10 27.12 -61.62
CA GLN A 327 19.63 28.47 -61.53
C GLN A 327 18.88 29.36 -62.53
N SER A 328 18.27 30.43 -62.04
CA SER A 328 17.58 31.39 -62.89
C SER A 328 18.58 32.06 -63.82
N PRO A 329 18.33 32.14 -65.14
CA PRO A 329 19.16 32.94 -66.02
C PRO A 329 18.93 34.43 -65.73
N ASN A 330 20.03 35.18 -65.66
CA ASN A 330 20.07 36.65 -65.68
C ASN A 330 19.44 37.22 -66.96
#